data_AF-A0A520J572-F1
#
_entry.id   AF-A0A520J572-F1
#
_cell.length_a   1.000
_cell.length_b   1.000
_cell.length_c   1.000
_cell.angle_alpha   90.00
_cell.angle_beta   90.00
_cell.angle_gamma   90.00
#
_symmetry.space_group_name_H-M   'P 1'
#
loop_
_entity.id
_entity.type
_entity.pdbx_description
1 polymer ?
#
loop_
_entity_poly.entity_id
_entity_poly.type
_entity_poly.pdbx_seq_one_letter_code
_entity_poly.pdbx_strand_id
1 'polypeptide(L)'
;MTIYHTNDLNGTIEGDNDGYGGIKEIAELIKTQETSGLTVDAGNFFALGASRNEQERTLYLMNKIGYHAATIGANELAMGQEYLAGLLSQMTFPLVNCNYTFSHTVLTASVKPYVILKNKNLKIGITGVGASLNVLGVDFKNPYQAANKTAHYLKNTLNCDFVICLSHLGFDTDGYSSKGLAEASEHIDFIAGGHNNRVLRGAMVLRNKLKCDVALSQAGEHGMILGKTTFGFDTSNRKNDFHHQYLIAGLSDRQQSTHAHLVLGKLSAAQKHNS
;
A
#
# COMPACT_ATOMS: atom_id res chain seq x y z
N MET A 1 16.96 1.06 -3.86
CA MET A 1 15.90 0.09 -3.49
C MET A 1 14.65 0.45 -4.25
N THR A 2 13.97 -0.51 -4.87
CA THR A 2 12.70 -0.28 -5.58
C THR A 2 11.53 -0.79 -4.73
N ILE A 3 10.44 -0.01 -4.70
CA ILE A 3 9.16 -0.37 -4.08
C ILE A 3 8.09 -0.31 -5.17
N TYR A 4 7.40 -1.42 -5.34
CA TYR A 4 6.17 -1.55 -6.11
C TYR A 4 4.99 -1.50 -5.14
N HIS A 5 3.99 -0.67 -5.42
CA HIS A 5 2.79 -0.64 -4.60
C HIS A 5 1.51 -0.61 -5.43
N THR A 6 0.50 -1.21 -4.83
CA THR A 6 -0.90 -1.17 -5.24
C THR A 6 -1.75 -0.74 -4.05
N ASN A 7 -3.01 -0.42 -4.32
CA ASN A 7 -4.06 -0.23 -3.33
C ASN A 7 -5.40 -0.48 -4.01
N ASP A 8 -6.43 -0.77 -3.22
CA ASP A 8 -7.81 -0.87 -3.69
C ASP A 8 -7.95 -1.79 -4.93
N LEU A 9 -7.29 -2.96 -4.88
CA LEU A 9 -7.39 -3.96 -5.95
C LEU A 9 -8.84 -4.43 -6.13
N ASN A 10 -9.65 -4.37 -5.07
CA ASN A 10 -11.09 -4.64 -5.11
C ASN A 10 -11.45 -5.97 -5.79
N GLY A 11 -10.60 -7.00 -5.61
CA GLY A 11 -10.76 -8.32 -6.22
C GLY A 11 -10.71 -8.34 -7.75
N THR A 12 -10.25 -7.28 -8.42
CA THR A 12 -10.19 -7.20 -9.88
C THR A 12 -9.09 -8.09 -10.42
N ILE A 13 -9.47 -9.21 -11.06
CA ILE A 13 -8.51 -10.21 -11.55
C ILE A 13 -8.03 -9.91 -12.98
N GLU A 14 -8.97 -9.58 -13.87
CA GLU A 14 -8.72 -9.28 -15.29
C GLU A 14 -8.77 -7.77 -15.53
N GLY A 15 -8.19 -7.34 -16.66
CA GLY A 15 -8.33 -5.98 -17.14
C GLY A 15 -9.75 -5.63 -17.60
N ASP A 16 -9.99 -4.34 -17.78
CA ASP A 16 -11.22 -3.80 -18.35
C ASP A 16 -11.36 -4.10 -19.86
N ASN A 17 -12.39 -3.54 -20.50
CA ASN A 17 -12.64 -3.76 -21.94
C ASN A 17 -11.52 -3.22 -22.84
N ASP A 18 -10.72 -2.26 -22.36
CA ASP A 18 -9.57 -1.71 -23.08
C ASP A 18 -8.28 -2.51 -22.76
N GLY A 19 -8.38 -3.54 -21.91
CA GLY A 19 -7.28 -4.41 -21.48
C GLY A 19 -6.44 -3.83 -20.35
N TYR A 20 -6.92 -2.79 -19.65
CA TYR A 20 -6.18 -2.17 -18.55
C TYR A 20 -6.59 -2.69 -17.19
N GLY A 21 -5.62 -2.76 -16.27
CA GLY A 21 -5.88 -3.14 -14.88
C GLY A 21 -5.98 -4.64 -14.62
N GLY A 22 -6.37 -4.97 -13.39
CA GLY A 22 -6.42 -6.35 -12.92
C GLY A 22 -5.09 -6.88 -12.38
N ILE A 23 -5.19 -7.77 -11.40
CA ILE A 23 -4.03 -8.35 -10.71
C ILE A 23 -3.14 -9.15 -11.67
N LYS A 24 -3.71 -9.75 -12.73
CA LYS A 24 -2.92 -10.45 -13.75
C LYS A 24 -1.99 -9.52 -14.52
N GLU A 25 -2.50 -8.36 -14.94
CA GLU A 25 -1.68 -7.37 -15.66
C GLU A 25 -0.63 -6.73 -14.74
N ILE A 26 -0.93 -6.55 -13.45
CA ILE A 26 0.07 -6.17 -12.45
C ILE A 26 1.18 -7.22 -12.36
N ALA A 27 0.84 -8.51 -12.33
CA ALA A 27 1.81 -9.58 -12.28
C ALA A 27 2.73 -9.58 -13.50
N GLU A 28 2.19 -9.40 -14.71
CA GLU A 28 2.99 -9.31 -15.93
C GLU A 28 3.87 -8.06 -15.93
N LEU A 29 3.33 -6.89 -15.55
CA LEU A 29 4.12 -5.67 -15.44
C LEU A 29 5.33 -5.85 -14.51
N ILE A 30 5.14 -6.42 -13.32
CA ILE A 30 6.24 -6.62 -12.37
C ILE A 30 7.32 -7.52 -12.97
N LYS A 31 6.94 -8.56 -13.72
CA LYS A 31 7.90 -9.47 -14.37
C LYS A 31 8.72 -8.79 -15.46
N THR A 32 8.18 -7.80 -16.18
CA THR A 32 8.94 -7.08 -17.22
C THR A 32 9.91 -6.05 -16.65
N GLN A 33 9.79 -5.69 -15.36
CA GLN A 33 10.68 -4.70 -14.78
C GLN A 33 12.10 -5.24 -14.58
N GLU A 34 13.08 -4.49 -15.07
CA GLU A 34 14.50 -4.80 -14.93
C GLU A 34 14.97 -4.86 -13.46
N THR A 35 14.29 -4.13 -12.57
CA THR A 35 14.65 -4.04 -11.16
C THR A 35 13.73 -4.88 -10.29
N SER A 36 14.29 -5.83 -9.54
CA SER A 36 13.55 -6.44 -8.44
C SER A 36 13.28 -5.42 -7.32
N GLY A 37 12.19 -5.60 -6.59
CA GLY A 37 11.75 -4.65 -5.57
C GLY A 37 10.86 -5.27 -4.51
N LEU A 38 10.55 -4.48 -3.49
CA LEU A 38 9.56 -4.83 -2.49
C LEU A 38 8.17 -4.54 -3.07
N THR A 39 7.29 -5.52 -3.09
CA THR A 39 5.89 -5.36 -3.53
C THR A 39 4.99 -5.27 -2.30
N VAL A 40 4.22 -4.19 -2.17
CA VAL A 40 3.36 -3.93 -1.00
C VAL A 40 1.96 -3.49 -1.43
N ASP A 41 0.94 -3.76 -0.61
CA ASP A 41 -0.44 -3.32 -0.88
C ASP A 41 -0.99 -2.45 0.25
N ALA A 42 -1.64 -1.33 -0.10
CA ALA A 42 -2.18 -0.40 0.88
C ALA A 42 -3.63 -0.72 1.33
N GLY A 43 -4.13 -1.95 1.15
CA GLY A 43 -5.43 -2.41 1.64
C GLY A 43 -6.56 -2.31 0.61
N ASN A 44 -7.73 -2.84 0.97
CA ASN A 44 -8.88 -3.09 0.08
C ASN A 44 -8.52 -3.96 -1.13
N PHE A 45 -7.79 -5.04 -0.90
CA PHE A 45 -7.50 -5.99 -1.98
C PHE A 45 -8.69 -6.91 -2.27
N PHE A 46 -9.61 -7.11 -1.31
CA PHE A 46 -10.87 -7.83 -1.57
C PHE A 46 -11.97 -6.93 -2.15
N ALA A 47 -12.80 -7.51 -3.01
CA ALA A 47 -14.04 -6.87 -3.43
C ALA A 47 -15.10 -6.98 -2.33
N LEU A 48 -15.85 -5.90 -2.12
CA LEU A 48 -16.99 -5.91 -1.21
C LEU A 48 -18.05 -6.92 -1.70
N GLY A 49 -18.47 -7.84 -0.83
CA GLY A 49 -19.46 -8.87 -1.16
C GLY A 49 -18.96 -10.02 -2.03
N ALA A 50 -17.66 -10.08 -2.35
CA ALA A 50 -17.08 -11.22 -3.05
C ALA A 50 -17.24 -12.52 -2.25
N SER A 51 -17.47 -13.62 -2.96
CA SER A 51 -17.49 -14.96 -2.40
C SER A 51 -16.11 -15.37 -1.88
N ARG A 52 -16.09 -16.38 -0.99
CA ARG A 52 -14.86 -16.97 -0.47
C ARG A 52 -13.89 -17.40 -1.57
N ASN A 53 -14.40 -18.05 -2.62
CA ASN A 53 -13.60 -18.52 -3.75
C ASN A 53 -12.95 -17.36 -4.54
N GLU A 54 -13.64 -16.23 -4.70
CA GLU A 54 -13.09 -15.06 -5.39
C GLU A 54 -11.99 -14.38 -4.58
N GLN A 55 -12.16 -14.31 -3.26
CA GLN A 55 -11.13 -13.79 -2.37
C GLN A 55 -9.92 -14.73 -2.30
N GLU A 56 -10.11 -16.04 -2.27
CA GLU A 56 -9.01 -17.00 -2.34
C GLU A 56 -8.26 -16.93 -3.67
N ARG A 57 -8.94 -16.66 -4.79
CA ARG A 57 -8.29 -16.37 -6.08
C ARG A 57 -7.47 -15.09 -6.03
N THR A 58 -7.98 -14.05 -5.38
CA THR A 58 -7.24 -12.80 -5.15
C THR A 58 -5.96 -13.06 -4.36
N LEU A 59 -6.07 -13.77 -3.23
CA LEU A 59 -4.90 -14.16 -2.41
C LEU A 59 -3.92 -15.02 -3.18
N TYR A 60 -4.39 -16.00 -3.94
CA TYR A 60 -3.54 -16.85 -4.77
C TYR A 60 -2.66 -16.04 -5.72
N LEU A 61 -3.24 -15.04 -6.40
CA LEU A 61 -2.49 -14.19 -7.31
C LEU A 61 -1.52 -13.26 -6.58
N MET A 62 -1.93 -12.66 -5.45
CA MET A 62 -1.03 -11.85 -4.62
C MET A 62 0.15 -12.69 -4.08
N ASN A 63 -0.10 -13.92 -3.63
CA ASN A 63 0.94 -14.84 -3.21
C ASN A 63 1.90 -15.16 -4.37
N LYS A 64 1.38 -15.40 -5.58
CA LYS A 64 2.20 -15.64 -6.77
C LYS A 64 3.04 -14.45 -7.20
N ILE A 65 2.52 -13.24 -7.04
CA ILE A 65 3.28 -11.99 -7.26
C ILE A 65 4.40 -11.85 -6.23
N GLY A 66 4.22 -12.41 -5.02
CA GLY A 66 5.19 -12.30 -3.94
C GLY A 66 5.08 -10.97 -3.21
N TYR A 67 3.86 -10.56 -2.84
CA TYR A 67 3.68 -9.43 -1.94
C TYR A 67 4.49 -9.65 -0.65
N HIS A 68 5.14 -8.59 -0.18
CA HIS A 68 6.00 -8.62 0.99
C HIS A 68 5.27 -8.18 2.26
N ALA A 69 4.25 -7.34 2.11
CA ALA A 69 3.33 -6.93 3.18
C ALA A 69 2.09 -6.28 2.56
N ALA A 70 0.96 -6.37 3.26
CA ALA A 70 -0.24 -5.59 2.97
C ALA A 70 -0.78 -4.97 4.26
N THR A 71 -1.52 -3.87 4.17
CA THR A 71 -2.33 -3.40 5.31
C THR A 71 -3.81 -3.77 5.13
N ILE A 72 -4.63 -3.38 6.09
CA ILE A 72 -6.03 -3.75 6.21
C ILE A 72 -6.88 -2.52 5.87
N GLY A 73 -7.65 -2.63 4.79
CA GLY A 73 -8.71 -1.70 4.45
C GLY A 73 -10.06 -2.10 5.04
N ALA A 74 -11.11 -1.39 4.64
CA ALA A 74 -12.48 -1.68 5.09
C ALA A 74 -12.98 -3.03 4.55
N ASN A 75 -12.63 -3.38 3.31
CA ASN A 75 -13.15 -4.57 2.64
C ASN A 75 -12.64 -5.86 3.28
N GLU A 76 -11.41 -5.87 3.80
CA GLU A 76 -10.85 -7.03 4.50
C GLU A 76 -11.63 -7.40 5.77
N LEU A 77 -12.28 -6.43 6.42
CA LEU A 77 -13.06 -6.64 7.64
C LEU A 77 -14.58 -6.57 7.42
N ALA A 78 -15.04 -6.41 6.18
CA ALA A 78 -16.46 -6.23 5.86
C ALA A 78 -17.35 -7.41 6.31
N MET A 79 -16.80 -8.63 6.32
CA MET A 79 -17.49 -9.84 6.80
C MET A 79 -17.15 -10.21 8.26
N GLY A 80 -16.49 -9.30 8.99
CA GLY A 80 -16.10 -9.47 10.38
C GLY A 80 -14.77 -10.19 10.59
N GLN A 81 -14.32 -10.18 11.85
CA GLN A 81 -12.99 -10.67 12.24
C GLN A 81 -12.79 -12.18 12.01
N GLU A 82 -13.81 -12.99 12.33
CA GLU A 82 -13.78 -14.45 12.16
C GLU A 82 -13.50 -14.82 10.69
N TYR A 83 -14.17 -14.12 9.77
CA TYR A 83 -14.05 -14.41 8.36
C TYR A 83 -12.65 -14.07 7.82
N LEU A 84 -12.10 -12.90 8.17
CA LEU A 84 -10.72 -12.54 7.83
C LEU A 84 -9.72 -13.52 8.45
N ALA A 85 -9.93 -13.92 9.72
CA ALA A 85 -9.07 -14.88 10.40
C ALA A 85 -9.02 -16.22 9.66
N GLY A 86 -10.16 -16.68 9.14
CA GLY A 86 -10.23 -17.89 8.31
C GLY A 86 -9.47 -17.81 6.99
N LEU A 87 -9.17 -16.61 6.47
CA LEU A 87 -8.39 -16.41 5.23
C LEU A 87 -6.88 -16.34 5.46
N LEU A 88 -6.42 -16.08 6.70
CA LEU A 88 -5.01 -15.83 6.98
C LEU A 88 -4.09 -17.00 6.59
N SER A 89 -4.57 -18.25 6.71
CA SER A 89 -3.81 -19.43 6.32
C SER A 89 -3.54 -19.52 4.80
N GLN A 90 -4.29 -18.76 4.00
CA GLN A 90 -4.10 -18.66 2.55
C GLN A 90 -3.16 -17.52 2.16
N MET A 91 -2.66 -16.71 3.09
CA MET A 91 -1.76 -15.59 2.81
C MET A 91 -0.31 -16.01 3.04
N THR A 92 0.56 -15.80 2.05
CA THR A 92 2.02 -16.01 2.20
C THR A 92 2.76 -14.72 2.57
N PHE A 93 2.02 -13.66 2.84
CA PHE A 93 2.52 -12.35 3.20
C PHE A 93 1.87 -11.87 4.49
N PRO A 94 2.59 -11.10 5.33
CA PRO A 94 2.07 -10.58 6.57
C PRO A 94 1.10 -9.42 6.32
N LEU A 95 0.04 -9.36 7.14
CA LEU A 95 -0.76 -8.15 7.32
C LEU A 95 -0.11 -7.27 8.39
N VAL A 96 0.03 -5.98 8.09
CA VAL A 96 0.53 -4.97 9.03
C VAL A 96 -0.51 -3.91 9.34
N ASN A 97 -0.77 -3.67 10.62
CA ASN A 97 -1.60 -2.58 11.09
C ASN A 97 -1.22 -2.23 12.54
N CYS A 98 -0.95 -0.95 12.82
CA CYS A 98 -0.55 -0.48 14.15
C CYS A 98 -1.62 0.33 14.90
N ASN A 99 -2.74 0.66 14.25
CA ASN A 99 -3.80 1.49 14.83
C ASN A 99 -5.11 0.75 15.10
N TYR A 100 -5.21 -0.53 14.75
CA TYR A 100 -6.28 -1.43 15.16
C TYR A 100 -5.83 -2.34 16.30
N THR A 101 -6.76 -2.65 17.20
CA THR A 101 -6.67 -3.84 18.05
C THR A 101 -7.87 -4.74 17.82
N PHE A 102 -7.65 -6.05 17.88
CA PHE A 102 -8.64 -7.06 17.57
C PHE A 102 -9.03 -7.80 18.84
N SER A 103 -10.32 -8.08 19.02
CA SER A 103 -10.79 -9.01 20.05
C SER A 103 -10.60 -10.47 19.64
N HIS A 104 -10.48 -10.74 18.34
CA HIS A 104 -10.26 -12.08 17.80
C HIS A 104 -8.79 -12.52 18.02
N THR A 105 -8.60 -13.66 18.66
CA THR A 105 -7.26 -14.15 19.09
C THR A 105 -6.33 -14.42 17.91
N VAL A 106 -6.82 -15.05 16.84
CA VAL A 106 -6.01 -15.33 15.63
C VAL A 106 -5.56 -14.04 14.93
N LEU A 107 -6.44 -13.04 14.79
CA LEU A 107 -6.05 -11.74 14.22
C LEU A 107 -5.04 -11.03 15.11
N THR A 108 -5.25 -11.02 16.43
CA THR A 108 -4.33 -10.44 17.41
C THR A 108 -2.93 -11.04 17.31
N ALA A 109 -2.83 -12.35 17.07
CA ALA A 109 -1.55 -13.04 16.93
C ALA A 109 -0.91 -12.83 15.56
N SER A 110 -1.71 -12.72 14.49
CA SER A 110 -1.24 -12.75 13.10
C SER A 110 -0.99 -11.38 12.50
N VAL A 111 -1.86 -10.40 12.77
CA VAL A 111 -1.69 -9.01 12.28
C VAL A 111 -0.62 -8.33 13.11
N LYS A 112 0.48 -7.93 12.47
CA LYS A 112 1.63 -7.33 13.17
C LYS A 112 1.54 -5.81 13.14
N PRO A 113 1.99 -5.09 14.18
CA PRO A 113 2.12 -3.63 14.10
C PRO A 113 3.15 -3.20 13.05
N TYR A 114 4.15 -4.04 12.80
CA TYR A 114 5.15 -3.84 11.77
C TYR A 114 5.83 -5.17 11.40
N VAL A 115 6.54 -5.17 10.28
CA VAL A 115 7.51 -6.20 9.92
C VAL A 115 8.84 -5.55 9.53
N ILE A 116 9.90 -6.34 9.51
CA ILE A 116 11.23 -5.90 9.09
C ILE A 116 11.68 -6.78 7.94
N LEU A 117 12.10 -6.15 6.85
CA LEU A 117 12.69 -6.82 5.70
C LEU A 117 14.14 -6.38 5.54
N LYS A 118 14.97 -7.26 4.97
CA LYS A 118 16.33 -6.91 4.56
C LYS A 118 16.37 -6.81 3.04
N ASN A 119 16.84 -5.68 2.52
CA ASN A 119 17.12 -5.50 1.10
C ASN A 119 18.59 -5.13 0.96
N LYS A 120 19.41 -6.11 0.55
CA LYS A 120 20.88 -6.00 0.57
C LYS A 120 21.38 -5.63 1.98
N ASN A 121 22.07 -4.51 2.11
CA ASN A 121 22.60 -3.97 3.36
C ASN A 121 21.62 -3.05 4.10
N LEU A 122 20.39 -2.86 3.59
CA LEU A 122 19.37 -2.02 4.22
C LEU A 122 18.40 -2.84 5.06
N LYS A 123 18.08 -2.32 6.25
CA LYS A 123 17.02 -2.82 7.12
C LYS A 123 15.78 -1.95 6.97
N ILE A 124 14.71 -2.51 6.41
CA ILE A 124 13.49 -1.80 6.06
C ILE A 124 12.39 -2.15 7.05
N GLY A 125 11.84 -1.15 7.73
CA GLY A 125 10.65 -1.30 8.55
C GLY A 125 9.39 -1.05 7.73
N ILE A 126 8.37 -1.91 7.84
CA ILE A 126 7.07 -1.72 7.19
C ILE A 126 6.00 -1.76 8.27
N THR A 127 5.18 -0.72 8.36
CA THR A 127 4.00 -0.64 9.23
C THR A 127 2.77 -0.29 8.40
N GLY A 128 1.59 -0.30 9.00
CA GLY A 128 0.36 0.09 8.33
C GLY A 128 -0.64 0.77 9.26
N VAL A 129 -1.55 1.53 8.66
CA VAL A 129 -2.68 2.18 9.32
C VAL A 129 -3.93 2.09 8.45
N GLY A 130 -5.11 2.06 9.08
CA GLY A 130 -6.39 2.07 8.40
C GLY A 130 -7.36 3.09 8.99
N ALA A 131 -8.40 3.45 8.23
CA ALA A 131 -9.44 4.41 8.62
C ALA A 131 -10.32 3.90 9.78
N SER A 132 -11.16 4.76 10.35
CA SER A 132 -12.10 4.31 11.38
C SER A 132 -13.14 3.36 10.78
N LEU A 133 -13.32 2.18 11.37
CA LEU A 133 -14.28 1.16 10.92
C LEU A 133 -15.29 0.86 12.02
N ASN A 134 -16.54 0.59 11.63
CA ASN A 134 -17.58 0.12 12.55
C ASN A 134 -17.67 -1.41 12.51
N VAL A 135 -16.63 -2.10 12.99
CA VAL A 135 -16.56 -3.56 13.05
C VAL A 135 -16.50 -4.00 14.50
N LEU A 136 -17.43 -4.86 14.93
CA LEU A 136 -17.51 -5.31 16.32
C LEU A 136 -16.19 -5.95 16.78
N GLY A 137 -15.66 -5.46 17.90
CA GLY A 137 -14.43 -5.95 18.51
C GLY A 137 -13.14 -5.52 17.79
N VAL A 138 -13.22 -4.55 16.88
CA VAL A 138 -12.06 -3.87 16.31
C VAL A 138 -12.00 -2.47 16.90
N ASP A 139 -11.02 -2.21 17.76
CA ASP A 139 -10.83 -0.87 18.33
C ASP A 139 -9.91 -0.04 17.43
N PHE A 140 -10.34 1.19 17.17
CA PHE A 140 -9.58 2.17 16.41
C PHE A 140 -8.81 3.11 17.35
N LYS A 141 -7.51 3.27 17.10
CA LYS A 141 -6.64 4.25 17.76
C LYS A 141 -6.25 5.34 16.78
N ASN A 142 -5.86 6.51 17.31
CA ASN A 142 -5.35 7.61 16.50
C ASN A 142 -4.21 7.11 15.60
N PRO A 143 -4.37 7.13 14.26
CA PRO A 143 -3.43 6.51 13.34
C PRO A 143 -2.10 7.26 13.29
N TYR A 144 -2.10 8.58 13.49
CA TYR A 144 -0.87 9.38 13.47
C TYR A 144 0.01 9.07 14.68
N GLN A 145 -0.60 8.99 15.87
CA GLN A 145 0.12 8.62 17.09
C GLN A 145 0.65 7.17 17.02
N ALA A 146 -0.17 6.25 16.54
CA ALA A 146 0.22 4.84 16.38
C ALA A 146 1.37 4.66 15.38
N ALA A 147 1.27 5.32 14.22
CA ALA A 147 2.31 5.29 13.19
C ALA A 147 3.61 5.89 13.70
N ASN A 148 3.58 7.06 14.35
CA ASN A 148 4.79 7.69 14.90
C ASN A 148 5.45 6.84 15.99
N LYS A 149 4.66 6.26 16.90
CA LYS A 149 5.21 5.35 17.93
C LYS A 149 5.91 4.16 17.27
N THR A 150 5.30 3.57 16.26
CA THR A 150 5.84 2.40 15.55
C THR A 150 7.08 2.77 14.74
N ALA A 151 7.04 3.89 14.00
CA ALA A 151 8.15 4.38 13.20
C ALA A 151 9.36 4.77 14.07
N HIS A 152 9.12 5.42 15.22
CA HIS A 152 10.17 5.70 16.21
C HIS A 152 10.84 4.41 16.71
N TYR A 153 10.06 3.40 17.06
CA TYR A 153 10.59 2.11 17.50
C TYR A 153 11.39 1.40 16.39
N LEU A 154 10.87 1.38 15.16
CA LEU A 154 11.57 0.84 14.00
C LEU A 154 12.90 1.57 13.76
N LYS A 155 12.92 2.90 13.81
CA LYS A 155 14.10 3.71 13.53
C LYS A 155 15.15 3.62 14.62
N ASN A 156 14.75 3.85 15.88
CA ASN A 156 15.69 4.10 16.98
C ASN A 156 15.98 2.87 17.84
N THR A 157 15.06 1.91 17.92
CA THR A 157 15.27 0.69 18.70
C THR A 157 15.70 -0.47 17.81
N LEU A 158 15.07 -0.60 16.64
CA LEU A 158 15.39 -1.68 15.71
C LEU A 158 16.41 -1.26 14.65
N ASN A 159 16.86 0.00 14.63
CA ASN A 159 17.87 0.50 13.69
C ASN A 159 17.49 0.25 12.22
N CYS A 160 16.22 0.47 11.85
CA CYS A 160 15.80 0.45 10.45
C CYS A 160 16.37 1.66 9.70
N ASP A 161 16.98 1.44 8.55
CA ASP A 161 17.51 2.50 7.69
C ASP A 161 16.39 3.29 7.02
N PHE A 162 15.27 2.63 6.74
CA PHE A 162 14.12 3.19 6.02
C PHE A 162 12.80 2.67 6.57
N VAL A 163 11.77 3.53 6.67
CA VAL A 163 10.44 3.15 7.16
C VAL A 163 9.35 3.43 6.12
N ILE A 164 8.60 2.38 5.79
CA ILE A 164 7.42 2.41 4.91
C ILE A 164 6.16 2.34 5.77
N CYS A 165 5.19 3.21 5.50
CA CYS A 165 3.85 3.11 6.06
C CYS A 165 2.83 2.84 4.95
N LEU A 166 2.10 1.74 5.08
CA LEU A 166 0.96 1.40 4.23
C LEU A 166 -0.29 2.06 4.82
N SER A 167 -0.85 3.06 4.15
CA SER A 167 -1.89 3.93 4.71
C SER A 167 -3.21 3.78 3.96
N HIS A 168 -4.19 3.17 4.62
CA HIS A 168 -5.57 3.08 4.13
C HIS A 168 -6.46 4.16 4.78
N LEU A 169 -5.97 5.41 4.82
CA LEU A 169 -6.66 6.57 5.42
C LEU A 169 -7.37 7.47 4.40
N GLY A 170 -7.12 7.26 3.11
CA GLY A 170 -7.50 8.20 2.06
C GLY A 170 -6.44 9.28 1.90
N PHE A 171 -6.39 9.90 0.72
CA PHE A 171 -5.35 10.89 0.41
C PHE A 171 -5.45 12.21 1.21
N ASP A 172 -6.59 12.91 1.13
CA ASP A 172 -6.82 14.26 1.70
C ASP A 172 -8.29 14.40 2.10
N THR A 173 -8.69 13.65 3.13
CA THR A 173 -10.04 13.56 3.69
C THR A 173 -10.19 14.47 4.90
N ASP A 174 -11.44 14.80 5.26
CA ASP A 174 -11.74 15.45 6.53
C ASP A 174 -11.41 14.50 7.70
N GLY A 175 -10.47 14.91 8.56
CA GLY A 175 -9.97 14.10 9.68
C GLY A 175 -8.59 13.51 9.42
N TYR A 176 -8.45 12.18 9.57
CA TYR A 176 -7.19 11.50 9.32
C TYR A 176 -7.04 11.15 7.84
N SER A 177 -5.91 11.55 7.25
CA SER A 177 -5.58 11.33 5.85
C SER A 177 -4.10 10.97 5.69
N SER A 178 -3.73 10.42 4.54
CA SER A 178 -2.35 10.02 4.23
C SER A 178 -1.45 11.25 4.06
N LYS A 179 -1.98 12.34 3.51
CA LYS A 179 -1.29 13.64 3.44
C LYS A 179 -1.06 14.21 4.84
N GLY A 180 -2.10 14.24 5.68
CA GLY A 180 -1.97 14.71 7.06
C GLY A 180 -1.02 13.83 7.89
N LEU A 181 -1.02 12.51 7.66
CA LEU A 181 -0.05 11.60 8.26
C LEU A 181 1.38 11.97 7.83
N ALA A 182 1.62 12.23 6.54
CA ALA A 182 2.94 12.59 6.05
C ALA A 182 3.51 13.82 6.78
N GLU A 183 2.70 14.87 6.92
CA GLU A 183 3.07 16.12 7.60
C GLU A 183 3.24 15.94 9.11
N ALA A 184 2.36 15.16 9.75
CA ALA A 184 2.39 14.90 11.18
C ALA A 184 3.42 13.83 11.60
N SER A 185 4.02 13.14 10.63
CA SER A 185 4.88 11.99 10.90
C SER A 185 6.22 12.34 11.53
N GLU A 186 6.85 11.33 12.13
CA GLU A 186 8.25 11.32 12.51
C GLU A 186 8.86 9.98 12.06
N HIS A 187 10.07 10.01 11.49
CA HIS A 187 10.82 8.83 11.06
C HIS A 187 10.21 7.96 9.94
N ILE A 188 9.07 8.35 9.34
CA ILE A 188 8.51 7.70 8.14
C ILE A 188 9.17 8.30 6.90
N ASP A 189 9.61 7.47 5.95
CA ASP A 189 10.27 7.90 4.72
C ASP A 189 9.36 7.85 3.49
N PHE A 190 8.49 6.84 3.44
CA PHE A 190 7.56 6.59 2.34
C PHE A 190 6.19 6.15 2.84
N ILE A 191 5.14 6.72 2.27
CA ILE A 191 3.75 6.32 2.49
C ILE A 191 3.17 5.82 1.16
N ALA A 192 2.75 4.56 1.15
CA ALA A 192 1.90 4.00 0.09
C ALA A 192 0.44 4.11 0.56
N GLY A 193 -0.32 5.00 -0.07
CA GLY A 193 -1.70 5.33 0.27
C GLY A 193 -2.73 4.49 -0.50
N GLY A 194 -3.96 4.48 0.02
CA GLY A 194 -5.18 3.95 -0.62
C GLY A 194 -6.45 4.55 -0.03
N HIS A 195 -7.58 3.83 -0.12
CA HIS A 195 -8.92 4.11 0.44
C HIS A 195 -9.83 5.03 -0.37
N ASN A 196 -9.27 6.02 -1.07
CA ASN A 196 -10.04 6.81 -2.03
C ASN A 196 -9.41 6.65 -3.40
N ASN A 197 -10.18 6.68 -4.48
CA ASN A 197 -9.66 6.24 -5.77
C ASN A 197 -8.63 7.22 -6.37
N ARG A 198 -8.35 8.35 -5.69
CA ARG A 198 -7.57 9.49 -6.21
C ARG A 198 -6.30 9.04 -6.95
N VAL A 199 -6.27 9.34 -8.24
CA VAL A 199 -5.08 9.19 -9.09
C VAL A 199 -4.27 10.46 -8.96
N LEU A 200 -3.07 10.33 -8.38
CA LEU A 200 -2.11 11.42 -8.36
C LEU A 200 -1.41 11.50 -9.72
N ARG A 201 -0.82 12.66 -10.05
CA ARG A 201 0.05 12.80 -11.24
C ARG A 201 1.48 12.30 -11.00
N GLY A 202 1.77 11.85 -9.79
CA GLY A 202 3.04 11.29 -9.33
C GLY A 202 3.06 11.26 -7.79
N ALA A 203 4.20 10.87 -7.22
CA ALA A 203 4.41 10.97 -5.78
C ALA A 203 4.50 12.44 -5.32
N MET A 204 3.87 12.74 -4.19
CA MET A 204 3.98 14.02 -3.50
C MET A 204 5.11 13.95 -2.47
N VAL A 205 5.92 15.00 -2.36
CA VAL A 205 6.96 15.11 -1.32
C VAL A 205 6.51 16.15 -0.29
N LEU A 206 6.41 15.73 0.96
CA LEU A 206 6.01 16.58 2.08
C LEU A 206 7.12 16.64 3.13
N ARG A 207 7.14 17.70 3.93
CA ARG A 207 8.04 17.82 5.08
C ARG A 207 7.31 17.40 6.34
N ASN A 208 7.86 16.42 7.05
CA ASN A 208 7.30 15.97 8.32
C ASN A 208 7.69 16.89 9.49
N LYS A 209 7.33 16.53 10.73
CA LYS A 209 7.64 17.32 11.93
C LYS A 209 9.14 17.53 12.16
N LEU A 210 9.95 16.56 11.76
CA LEU A 210 11.42 16.63 11.83
C LEU A 210 12.04 17.36 10.63
N LYS A 211 11.21 17.95 9.77
CA LYS A 211 11.61 18.63 8.52
C LYS A 211 12.31 17.71 7.52
N CYS A 212 12.11 16.39 7.64
CA CYS A 212 12.58 15.41 6.65
C CYS A 212 11.55 15.24 5.53
N ASP A 213 12.04 14.94 4.32
CA ASP A 213 11.17 14.64 3.18
C ASP A 213 10.49 13.27 3.35
N VAL A 214 9.18 13.24 3.13
CA VAL A 214 8.34 12.03 3.08
C VAL A 214 7.71 11.95 1.71
N ALA A 215 7.98 10.86 0.99
CA ALA A 215 7.32 10.60 -0.28
C ALA A 215 5.97 9.92 -0.01
N LEU A 216 4.91 10.42 -0.65
CA LEU A 216 3.55 9.87 -0.57
C LEU A 216 3.07 9.55 -1.98
N SER A 217 2.65 8.31 -2.20
CA SER A 217 2.10 7.85 -3.47
C SER A 217 0.85 7.01 -3.27
N GLN A 218 -0.04 7.02 -4.26
CA GLN A 218 -1.27 6.22 -4.32
C GLN A 218 -1.48 5.73 -5.75
N ALA A 219 -1.89 4.48 -5.94
CA ALA A 219 -1.89 3.78 -7.22
C ALA A 219 -3.32 3.48 -7.74
N GLY A 220 -4.23 4.45 -7.60
CA GLY A 220 -5.57 4.35 -8.18
C GLY A 220 -6.41 3.25 -7.54
N GLU A 221 -7.04 2.40 -8.36
CA GLU A 221 -7.84 1.25 -7.92
C GLU A 221 -7.84 0.16 -9.00
N HIS A 222 -8.42 -0.99 -8.71
CA HIS A 222 -8.67 -2.09 -9.66
C HIS A 222 -7.40 -2.62 -10.35
N GLY A 223 -6.22 -2.40 -9.75
CA GLY A 223 -4.94 -2.75 -10.34
C GLY A 223 -4.60 -1.95 -11.60
N MET A 224 -5.25 -0.81 -11.85
CA MET A 224 -5.01 0.02 -13.05
C MET A 224 -3.59 0.58 -13.09
N ILE A 225 -3.06 0.93 -11.93
CA ILE A 225 -1.75 1.56 -11.79
C ILE A 225 -0.89 0.71 -10.86
N LEU A 226 0.35 0.47 -11.27
CA LEU A 226 1.43 0.01 -10.42
C LEU A 226 2.34 1.18 -10.12
N GLY A 227 2.39 1.60 -8.85
CA GLY A 227 3.32 2.64 -8.44
C GLY A 227 4.72 2.09 -8.20
N LYS A 228 5.69 2.55 -8.98
CA LYS A 228 7.12 2.18 -8.88
C LYS A 228 7.91 3.35 -8.32
N THR A 229 8.48 3.18 -7.13
CA THR A 229 9.35 4.19 -6.51
C THR A 229 10.72 3.61 -6.22
N THR A 230 11.76 4.22 -6.76
CA THR A 230 13.15 3.81 -6.55
C THR A 230 13.84 4.84 -5.66
N PHE A 231 14.35 4.40 -4.51
CA PHE A 231 15.11 5.23 -3.57
C PHE A 231 16.61 4.97 -3.69
N GLY A 232 17.40 6.04 -3.75
CA GLY A 232 18.85 6.06 -3.66
C GLY A 232 19.32 6.20 -2.20
N PHE A 233 20.48 5.59 -1.90
CA PHE A 233 21.08 5.63 -0.57
C PHE A 233 22.59 5.95 -0.67
N ASP A 234 23.11 6.71 0.28
CA ASP A 234 24.54 6.96 0.42
C ASP A 234 25.28 5.77 1.08
N THR A 235 26.60 5.89 1.22
CA THR A 235 27.45 4.85 1.85
C THR A 235 27.14 4.61 3.33
N SER A 236 26.39 5.51 3.97
CA SER A 236 25.93 5.41 5.36
C SER A 236 24.46 4.98 5.45
N ASN A 237 23.91 4.39 4.37
CA ASN A 237 22.51 3.95 4.27
C ASN A 237 21.47 5.07 4.47
N ARG A 238 21.82 6.34 4.24
CA ARG A 238 20.85 7.43 4.30
C ARG A 238 20.25 7.67 2.93
N LYS A 239 18.92 7.83 2.87
CA LYS A 239 18.20 8.23 1.66
C LYS A 239 18.77 9.54 1.13
N ASN A 240 19.15 9.59 -0.15
CA ASN A 240 19.69 10.78 -0.79
C ASN A 240 18.96 11.20 -2.07
N ASP A 241 18.16 10.30 -2.67
CA ASP A 241 17.40 10.58 -3.89
C ASP A 241 16.19 9.63 -3.99
N PHE A 242 15.20 10.00 -4.81
CA PHE A 242 14.16 9.09 -5.23
C PHE A 242 13.61 9.43 -6.63
N HIS A 243 13.21 8.40 -7.36
CA HIS A 243 12.51 8.50 -8.63
C HIS A 243 11.18 7.75 -8.53
N HIS A 244 10.09 8.38 -8.97
CA HIS A 244 8.77 7.78 -8.96
C HIS A 244 8.17 7.73 -10.35
N GLN A 245 7.50 6.61 -10.65
CA GLN A 245 6.80 6.38 -11.90
C GLN A 245 5.49 5.62 -11.64
N TYR A 246 4.44 6.01 -12.35
CA TYR A 246 3.24 5.19 -12.51
C TYR A 246 3.34 4.38 -13.78
N LEU A 247 3.13 3.07 -13.64
CA LEU A 247 3.02 2.13 -14.74
C LEU A 247 1.55 1.72 -14.87
N ILE A 248 1.01 1.73 -16.09
CA ILE A 248 -0.36 1.30 -16.35
C ILE A 248 -0.38 -0.18 -16.67
N ALA A 249 -1.15 -0.94 -15.90
CA ALA A 249 -1.33 -2.37 -16.13
C ALA A 249 -2.05 -2.61 -17.46
N GLY A 250 -1.51 -3.50 -18.30
CA GLY A 250 -1.96 -3.72 -19.67
C GLY A 250 -1.16 -2.98 -20.76
N LEU A 251 -0.27 -2.03 -20.38
CA LEU A 251 0.65 -1.39 -21.33
C LEU A 251 2.04 -2.06 -21.33
N SER A 252 2.59 -2.32 -22.52
CA SER A 252 4.00 -2.71 -22.68
C SER A 252 4.95 -1.58 -22.28
N ASP A 253 6.22 -1.90 -21.99
CA ASP A 253 7.23 -0.90 -21.58
C ASP A 253 7.37 0.26 -22.59
N ARG A 254 7.28 -0.02 -23.89
CA ARG A 254 7.29 1.03 -24.93
C ARG A 254 6.05 1.93 -24.88
N GLN A 255 4.90 1.37 -24.52
CA GLN A 255 3.66 2.13 -24.39
C GLN A 255 3.60 2.92 -23.08
N GLN A 256 4.32 2.51 -22.03
CA GLN A 256 4.40 3.28 -20.77
C GLN A 256 4.88 4.72 -21.03
N SER A 257 5.87 4.92 -21.91
CA SER A 257 6.41 6.26 -22.21
C SER A 257 5.53 7.10 -23.14
N THR A 258 4.64 6.48 -23.91
CA THR A 258 3.88 7.15 -24.98
C THR A 258 2.38 7.28 -24.69
N HIS A 259 1.80 6.35 -23.94
CA HIS A 259 0.35 6.24 -23.75
C HIS A 259 -0.10 6.34 -22.29
N ALA A 260 0.77 6.10 -21.31
CA ALA A 260 0.39 6.11 -19.89
C ALA A 260 -0.25 7.45 -19.46
N HIS A 261 0.27 8.58 -19.97
CA HIS A 261 -0.28 9.91 -19.65
C HIS A 261 -1.73 10.08 -20.12
N LEU A 262 -2.15 9.42 -21.20
CA LEU A 262 -3.53 9.45 -21.70
C LEU A 262 -4.46 8.68 -20.76
N VAL A 263 -4.03 7.49 -20.32
CA VAL A 263 -4.82 6.66 -19.39
C VAL A 263 -4.93 7.35 -18.03
N LEU A 264 -3.81 7.85 -17.48
CA LEU A 264 -3.80 8.64 -16.25
C LEU A 264 -4.69 9.88 -16.34
N GLY A 265 -4.69 10.56 -17.50
CA GLY A 265 -5.55 11.71 -17.77
C GLY A 265 -7.03 11.35 -17.71
N LYS A 266 -7.43 10.24 -18.34
CA LYS A 266 -8.82 9.73 -18.28
C LYS A 266 -9.24 9.35 -16.86
N LEU A 267 -8.41 8.60 -16.14
CA LEU A 267 -8.69 8.20 -14.76
C LEU A 267 -8.86 9.41 -13.84
N SER A 268 -7.97 10.41 -13.98
CA SER A 268 -8.06 11.66 -13.20
C SER A 268 -9.32 12.47 -13.52
N ALA A 269 -9.79 12.44 -14.78
CA ALA A 269 -10.99 13.16 -15.19
C ALA A 269 -12.26 12.50 -14.65
N ALA A 270 -12.35 11.16 -14.70
CA ALA A 270 -13.49 10.42 -14.16
C ALA A 270 -13.73 10.70 -12.67
N GLN A 271 -12.66 10.93 -11.91
CA GLN A 271 -12.75 11.22 -10.48
C GLN A 271 -13.34 12.59 -10.15
N LYS A 272 -13.06 13.61 -10.97
CA LYS A 272 -13.64 14.95 -10.79
C LYS A 272 -15.15 14.99 -10.99
N HIS A 273 -15.70 14.01 -11.72
CA HIS A 273 -17.13 13.90 -11.95
C HIS A 273 -17.86 13.12 -10.85
N ASN A 274 -17.12 12.36 -10.03
CA ASN A 274 -17.66 11.50 -8.96
C ASN A 274 -17.39 12.04 -7.54
N SER A 275 -16.79 13.23 -7.41
CA SER A 275 -16.52 13.96 -6.15
C SER A 275 -17.38 15.21 -6.05
#